data_AF-A0Z901-F1
#
_entry.id   AF-A0Z901-F1
#
_cell.length_a   1.000
_cell.length_b   1.000
_cell.length_c   1.000
_cell.angle_alpha   90.00
_cell.angle_beta   90.00
_cell.angle_gamma   90.00
#
_symmetry.space_group_name_H-M   'P 1'
#
loop_
_entity.id
_entity.type
_entity.pdbx_description
1 polymer ?
#
loop_
_entity_poly.entity_id
_entity_poly.type
_entity_poly.pdbx_seq_one_letter_code
_entity_poly.pdbx_strand_id
1 'polypeptide(L)'
;MSPDESEITLQRKAKGKRPYYFANPDVDRLLSMVMALTGELSVTRDRLDTLERVAAEKGLFSSEDIEQYALTDADMEARAARHQTIFKEVTRIIVGELEDLEATEDRDYSAVVSQVENDG
;
A
#
# COMPACT_ATOMS: atom_id res chain seq x y z
N MET A 1 -10.77 42.33 3.07
CA MET A 1 -11.06 41.39 4.16
C MET A 1 -11.57 40.12 3.50
N SER A 2 -10.74 39.07 3.44
CA SER A 2 -11.03 37.83 2.72
C SER A 2 -12.15 37.02 3.38
N PRO A 3 -12.96 36.26 2.62
CA PRO A 3 -13.88 35.28 3.18
C PRO A 3 -13.10 34.01 3.57
N ASP A 4 -13.05 33.79 4.87
CA ASP A 4 -12.96 32.52 5.63
C ASP A 4 -12.64 31.24 4.82
N GLU A 5 -11.39 30.78 4.92
CA GLU A 5 -10.96 29.44 4.52
C GLU A 5 -11.53 28.42 5.51
N SER A 6 -12.76 27.96 5.27
CA SER A 6 -13.32 26.83 6.01
C SER A 6 -12.47 25.58 5.73
N GLU A 7 -11.74 25.13 6.76
CA GLU A 7 -10.91 23.94 6.78
C GLU A 7 -11.77 22.71 6.42
N ILE A 8 -11.53 22.10 5.25
CA ILE A 8 -12.28 20.92 4.79
C ILE A 8 -11.80 19.70 5.58
N THR A 9 -12.39 19.46 6.75
CA THR A 9 -12.21 18.20 7.48
C THR A 9 -13.09 17.11 6.87
N LEU A 10 -12.48 16.14 6.20
CA LEU A 10 -13.17 14.96 5.65
C LEU A 10 -13.80 14.14 6.79
N GLN A 11 -15.13 13.98 6.73
CA GLN A 11 -15.90 13.17 7.67
C GLN A 11 -15.41 11.72 7.66
N ARG A 12 -14.78 11.32 8.76
CA ARG A 12 -14.15 10.01 8.94
C ARG A 12 -15.21 8.93 9.18
N LYS A 13 -15.33 8.04 8.20
CA LYS A 13 -15.93 6.68 8.23
C LYS A 13 -17.46 6.62 8.13
N ALA A 14 -17.94 6.03 7.03
CA ALA A 14 -19.35 5.69 6.83
C ALA A 14 -19.85 4.78 7.97
N LYS A 15 -20.97 5.17 8.61
CA LYS A 15 -21.64 4.43 9.70
C LYS A 15 -22.45 3.25 9.14
N GLY A 16 -21.78 2.20 8.67
CA GLY A 16 -22.40 0.94 8.28
C GLY A 16 -21.41 -0.21 8.39
N LYS A 17 -21.87 -1.41 8.79
CA LYS A 17 -21.06 -2.62 8.60
C LYS A 17 -20.76 -2.73 7.10
N ARG A 18 -19.49 -2.77 6.71
CA ARG A 18 -19.10 -3.00 5.32
C ARG A 18 -19.79 -4.30 4.86
N PRO A 19 -20.55 -4.28 3.75
CA PRO A 19 -21.12 -5.51 3.21
C PRO A 19 -19.97 -6.44 2.82
N TYR A 20 -20.05 -7.68 3.27
CA TYR A 20 -19.17 -8.77 2.87
C TYR A 20 -19.90 -9.59 1.80
N TYR A 21 -19.29 -9.79 0.65
CA TYR A 21 -19.88 -10.51 -0.48
C TYR A 21 -19.45 -11.97 -0.50
N PHE A 22 -18.30 -12.30 0.10
CA PHE A 22 -17.78 -13.66 0.17
C PHE A 22 -17.94 -14.27 1.56
N ALA A 23 -17.88 -15.60 1.63
CA ALA A 23 -17.96 -16.34 2.89
C ALA A 23 -16.79 -16.04 3.83
N ASN A 24 -15.60 -15.78 3.28
CA ASN A 24 -14.45 -15.33 4.03
C ASN A 24 -14.29 -13.80 3.88
N PRO A 25 -14.45 -13.02 4.97
CA PRO A 25 -14.31 -11.57 4.93
C PRO A 25 -12.91 -11.07 4.51
N ASP A 26 -11.87 -11.91 4.60
CA ASP A 26 -10.52 -11.59 4.13
C ASP A 26 -10.44 -11.53 2.61
N VAL A 27 -11.29 -12.30 1.90
CA VAL A 27 -11.38 -12.25 0.44
C VAL A 27 -11.98 -10.92 -0.02
N ASP A 28 -13.02 -10.42 0.67
CA ASP A 28 -13.59 -9.10 0.39
C ASP A 28 -12.59 -7.98 0.64
N ARG A 29 -11.78 -8.10 1.70
CA ARG A 29 -10.72 -7.13 2.02
C ARG A 29 -9.63 -7.13 0.95
N LEU A 30 -9.14 -8.30 0.57
CA LEU A 30 -8.14 -8.44 -0.50
C LEU A 30 -8.67 -7.88 -1.82
N LEU A 31 -9.91 -8.22 -2.21
CA LEU A 31 -10.53 -7.70 -3.42
C LEU A 31 -10.65 -6.17 -3.37
N SER A 32 -11.05 -5.61 -2.23
CA SER A 32 -11.13 -4.15 -2.04
C SER A 32 -9.75 -3.49 -2.21
N MET A 33 -8.69 -4.09 -1.66
CA MET A 33 -7.31 -3.60 -1.82
C MET A 33 -6.87 -3.65 -3.29
N VAL A 34 -7.11 -4.77 -3.98
CA VAL A 34 -6.76 -4.94 -5.41
C VAL A 34 -7.51 -3.93 -6.27
N MET A 35 -8.79 -3.69 -6.02
CA MET A 35 -9.59 -2.70 -6.75
C MET A 35 -9.06 -1.28 -6.53
N ALA A 36 -8.71 -0.92 -5.30
CA ALA A 36 -8.10 0.38 -5.00
C ALA A 36 -6.77 0.56 -5.73
N LEU A 37 -5.85 -0.42 -5.63
CA LEU A 37 -4.56 -0.40 -6.32
C LEU A 37 -4.71 -0.34 -7.84
N THR A 38 -5.69 -1.04 -8.40
CA THR A 38 -5.99 -1.01 -9.84
C THR A 38 -6.46 0.37 -10.27
N GLY A 39 -7.32 1.01 -9.47
CA GLY A 39 -7.77 2.39 -9.71
C GLY A 39 -6.61 3.38 -9.70
N GLU A 40 -5.74 3.30 -8.69
CA GLU A 40 -4.54 4.14 -8.58
C GLU A 40 -3.57 3.90 -9.75
N LEU A 41 -3.37 2.64 -10.17
CA LEU A 41 -2.55 2.30 -11.33
C LEU A 41 -3.14 2.87 -12.63
N SER A 42 -4.46 2.80 -12.81
CA SER A 42 -5.13 3.38 -13.98
C SER A 42 -4.89 4.88 -14.07
N VAL A 43 -5.13 5.62 -12.98
CA VAL A 43 -4.91 7.07 -12.93
C VAL A 43 -3.44 7.42 -13.16
N THR A 44 -2.52 6.61 -12.61
CA THR A 44 -1.07 6.81 -12.83
C THR A 44 -0.70 6.62 -14.30
N ARG A 45 -1.24 5.59 -14.96
CA ARG A 45 -1.02 5.36 -16.40
C ARG A 45 -1.60 6.48 -17.27
N ASP A 46 -2.81 6.94 -16.97
CA ASP A 46 -3.43 8.06 -17.70
C ASP A 46 -2.59 9.34 -17.54
N ARG A 47 -2.04 9.57 -16.35
CA ARG A 47 -1.14 10.71 -16.09
C ARG A 47 0.20 10.58 -16.81
N LEU A 48 0.74 9.38 -16.96
CA LEU A 48 1.95 9.13 -17.75
C LEU A 48 1.70 9.38 -19.24
N ASP A 49 0.61 8.84 -19.81
CA ASP A 49 0.21 9.13 -21.20
C ASP A 49 0.03 10.63 -21.45
N THR A 50 -0.61 11.34 -20.50
CA THR A 50 -0.77 12.79 -20.58
C THR A 50 0.59 13.51 -20.55
N LEU A 51 1.51 13.08 -19.68
CA LEU A 51 2.87 13.63 -19.60
C LEU A 51 3.63 13.46 -20.92
N GLU A 52 3.56 12.28 -21.53
CA GLU A 52 4.20 11.99 -22.82
C GLU A 52 3.63 12.86 -23.94
N ARG A 53 2.30 12.99 -24.02
CA ARG A 53 1.64 13.86 -25.01
C ARG A 53 2.03 15.33 -24.85
N VAL A 54 2.02 15.83 -23.61
CA VAL A 54 2.42 17.22 -23.32
C VAL A 54 3.89 17.43 -23.64
N ALA A 55 4.77 16.49 -23.29
CA ALA A 55 6.20 16.57 -23.61
C ALA A 55 6.43 16.62 -25.13
N ALA A 56 5.73 15.78 -25.89
CA ALA A 56 5.79 15.78 -27.35
C ALA A 56 5.26 17.10 -27.95
N GLU A 57 4.11 17.61 -27.48
CA GLU A 57 3.56 18.91 -27.92
C GLU A 57 4.53 20.07 -27.66
N LYS A 58 5.26 20.01 -26.55
CA LYS A 58 6.28 21.00 -26.18
C LYS A 58 7.65 20.76 -26.83
N GLY A 59 7.82 19.67 -27.61
CA GLY A 59 9.07 19.33 -28.27
C GLY A 59 10.20 18.94 -27.32
N LEU A 60 9.89 18.35 -26.15
CA LEU A 60 10.88 17.95 -25.14
C LEU A 60 11.45 16.55 -25.42
N PHE A 61 10.56 15.55 -25.49
CA PHE A 61 10.89 14.16 -25.80
C PHE A 61 9.64 13.45 -26.34
N SER A 62 9.84 12.33 -27.02
CA SER A 62 8.82 11.44 -27.57
C SER A 62 8.65 10.19 -26.72
N SER A 63 7.56 9.43 -26.92
CA SER A 63 7.40 8.13 -26.30
C SER A 63 8.50 7.14 -26.71
N GLU A 64 9.04 7.23 -27.93
CA GLU A 64 10.16 6.40 -28.39
C GLU A 64 11.44 6.68 -27.58
N ASP A 65 11.68 7.94 -27.20
CA ASP A 65 12.83 8.29 -26.36
C ASP A 65 12.74 7.61 -24.98
N ILE A 66 11.53 7.37 -24.46
CA ILE A 66 11.32 6.63 -23.21
C ILE A 66 11.58 5.14 -23.41
N GLU A 67 11.03 4.53 -24.47
CA GLU A 67 11.19 3.10 -24.76
C GLU A 67 12.65 2.70 -25.02
N GLN A 68 13.42 3.61 -25.62
CA GLN A 68 14.85 3.41 -25.88
C GLN A 68 15.76 3.84 -24.72
N TYR A 69 15.20 4.43 -23.65
CA TYR A 69 16.00 4.95 -22.55
C TYR A 69 16.67 3.83 -21.75
N ALA A 70 17.99 3.73 -21.87
CA ALA A 70 18.79 2.79 -21.10
C ALA A 70 19.09 3.33 -19.70
N LEU A 71 18.61 2.63 -18.68
CA LEU A 71 18.92 2.93 -17.28
C LEU A 71 20.35 2.51 -16.95
N THR A 72 21.02 3.31 -16.12
CA THR A 72 22.30 2.89 -15.53
C THR A 72 22.07 1.91 -14.38
N ASP A 73 23.11 1.19 -13.99
CA ASP A 73 23.07 0.30 -12.82
C ASP A 73 22.62 1.05 -11.55
N ALA A 74 23.08 2.30 -11.39
CA ALA A 74 22.69 3.17 -10.28
C ALA A 74 21.19 3.52 -10.31
N ASP A 75 20.61 3.77 -11.50
CA ASP A 75 19.18 4.03 -11.65
C ASP A 75 18.34 2.80 -11.30
N MET A 76 18.81 1.62 -11.71
CA MET A 76 18.15 0.34 -11.40
C MET A 76 18.19 0.05 -9.90
N GLU A 77 19.33 0.28 -9.24
CA GLU A 77 19.47 0.11 -7.79
C GLU A 77 18.57 1.10 -7.01
N ALA A 78 18.51 2.36 -7.45
CA ALA A 78 17.59 3.34 -6.87
C ALA A 78 16.12 2.92 -7.03
N ARG A 79 15.73 2.31 -8.16
CA ARG A 79 14.39 1.74 -8.36
C ARG A 79 14.14 0.56 -7.41
N ALA A 80 15.09 -0.36 -7.29
CA ALA A 80 14.99 -1.52 -6.41
C ALA A 80 14.80 -1.10 -4.95
N ALA A 81 15.56 -0.11 -4.47
CA ALA A 81 15.41 0.43 -3.12
C ALA A 81 14.01 1.02 -2.87
N ARG A 82 13.46 1.79 -3.83
CA ARG A 82 12.08 2.30 -3.73
C ARG A 82 11.04 1.18 -3.70
N HIS A 83 11.20 0.15 -4.54
CA HIS A 83 10.30 -1.00 -4.56
C HIS A 83 10.32 -1.74 -3.22
N GLN A 84 11.51 -1.94 -2.62
CA GLN A 84 11.62 -2.57 -1.30
C GLN A 84 10.86 -1.78 -0.23
N THR A 85 10.96 -0.44 -0.24
CA THR A 85 10.19 0.41 0.68
C THR A 85 8.68 0.23 0.50
N ILE A 86 8.19 0.32 -0.75
CA ILE A 86 6.77 0.15 -1.06
C ILE A 86 6.27 -1.23 -0.63
N PHE A 87 7.02 -2.30 -0.93
CA PHE A 87 6.65 -3.65 -0.53
C PHE A 87 6.56 -3.76 0.99
N LYS A 88 7.55 -3.25 1.73
CA LYS A 88 7.54 -3.25 3.19
C LYS A 88 6.31 -2.52 3.76
N GLU A 89 5.92 -1.40 3.16
CA GLU A 89 4.74 -0.63 3.57
C GLU A 89 3.44 -1.39 3.30
N VAL A 90 3.29 -1.97 2.11
CA VAL A 90 2.10 -2.73 1.70
C VAL A 90 1.97 -4.03 2.51
N THR A 91 3.06 -4.73 2.79
CA THR A 91 3.04 -6.00 3.55
C THR A 91 3.03 -5.80 5.06
N ARG A 92 3.11 -4.56 5.57
CA ARG A 92 3.12 -4.26 7.02
C ARG A 92 1.93 -4.87 7.76
N ILE A 93 0.77 -4.95 7.10
CA ILE A 93 -0.45 -5.56 7.67
C ILE A 93 -0.23 -7.06 7.95
N ILE A 94 0.37 -7.78 6.99
CA ILE A 94 0.65 -9.22 7.11
C ILE A 94 1.75 -9.47 8.15
N VAL A 95 2.81 -8.65 8.15
CA VAL A 95 3.90 -8.76 9.13
C VAL A 95 3.39 -8.49 10.54
N GLY A 96 2.51 -7.50 10.73
CA GLY A 96 1.90 -7.23 12.04
C GLY A 96 1.03 -8.39 12.53
N GLU A 97 0.25 -9.01 11.65
CA GLU A 97 -0.55 -10.20 12.01
C GLU A 97 0.34 -11.40 12.40
N LEU A 98 1.47 -11.60 11.72
CA LEU A 98 2.44 -12.64 12.07
C LEU A 98 3.12 -12.35 13.42
N GLU A 99 3.56 -11.11 13.63
CA GLU A 99 4.16 -10.66 14.90
C GLU A 99 3.16 -10.83 16.06
N ASP A 100 1.87 -10.53 15.86
CA ASP A 100 0.82 -10.71 16.85
C ASP A 100 0.54 -12.19 17.16
N LEU A 101 0.61 -13.07 16.14
CA LEU A 101 0.48 -14.52 16.30
C LEU A 101 1.64 -15.10 17.11
N GLU A 102 2.89 -14.77 16.75
CA GLU A 102 4.10 -15.20 17.48
C GLU A 102 4.08 -14.69 18.94
N ALA A 103 3.71 -13.43 19.16
CA ALA A 103 3.59 -12.88 20.51
C ALA A 103 2.47 -13.54 21.34
N THR A 104 1.45 -14.12 20.69
CA THR A 104 0.40 -14.87 21.38
C THR A 104 0.90 -16.25 21.78
N GLU A 105 1.67 -16.94 20.92
CA GLU A 105 2.31 -18.22 21.24
C GLU A 105 3.33 -18.11 22.39
N ASP A 106 4.16 -17.07 22.40
CA ASP A 106 5.13 -16.82 23.48
C ASP A 106 4.45 -16.56 24.85
N ARG A 107 3.30 -15.88 24.85
CA ARG A 107 2.48 -15.68 26.06
C ARG A 107 1.89 -16.98 26.57
N ASP A 108 1.46 -17.86 25.67
CA ASP A 108 0.88 -19.15 26.04
C ASP A 108 1.96 -20.10 26.60
N TYR A 109 3.15 -20.13 25.98
CA TYR A 109 4.29 -20.90 26.48
C TYR A 109 4.77 -20.42 27.85
N SER A 110 4.90 -19.10 28.05
CA SER A 110 5.32 -18.53 29.34
C SER A 110 4.28 -18.76 30.46
N ALA A 111 2.98 -18.78 30.13
CA ALA A 111 1.93 -19.16 31.07
C ALA A 111 2.05 -20.63 31.51
N VAL A 112 2.32 -21.55 30.57
CA VAL A 112 2.54 -22.97 30.86
C VAL A 112 3.77 -23.17 31.76
N VAL A 113 4.89 -22.51 31.47
CA VAL A 113 6.11 -22.57 32.29
C VAL A 113 5.86 -22.07 33.71
N SER A 114 5.17 -20.93 33.85
CA SER A 114 4.85 -20.33 35.15
C SER A 114 3.96 -21.24 36.00
N GLN A 115 3.10 -22.04 35.38
CA GLN A 115 2.23 -22.98 36.07
C GLN A 115 3.02 -24.19 36.62
N VAL A 116 4.01 -24.67 35.87
CA VAL A 116 4.90 -25.77 36.32
C VAL A 116 5.83 -25.33 37.45
N GLU A 117 6.30 -24.09 37.43
CA GLU A 117 7.19 -23.56 38.47
C GLU A 117 6.50 -23.25 39.81
N ASN A 118 5.19 -22.96 39.79
CA ASN A 118 4.43 -22.60 41.00
C ASN A 118 3.67 -23.78 41.64
N ASP A 119 3.45 -24.88 40.91
CA ASP A 119 2.79 -26.11 41.41
C ASP A 119 3.78 -27.21 41.85
N GLY A 120 5.08 -26.87 42.00
CA GLY A 120 6.17 -27.77 42.41
C GLY A 120 6.65 -27.61 43.86
#